data_AF-A0A8S2VEM2-F1
#
_entry.id   AF-A0A8S2VEM2-F1
#
_cell.length_a   1.000
_cell.length_b   1.000
_cell.length_c   1.000
_cell.angle_alpha   90.00
_cell.angle_beta   90.00
_cell.angle_gamma   90.00
#
_symmetry.space_group_name_H-M   'P 1'
#
loop_
_entity.id
_entity.type
_entity.pdbx_description
1 polymer ?
#
loop_
_entity_poly.entity_id
_entity_poly.type
_entity_poly.pdbx_seq_one_letter_code
_entity_poly.pdbx_strand_id
1 'polypeptide(L)'
;LTEEQEEDESVLSAIERQTENSRKGGTIWEAVRKADEAALKRLLSENPSNADARGPVGECPIHMLFLYGTETHLNMARYLIINFPYTITQIYNK
;
A
#
# COMPACT_ATOMS: atom_id res chain seq x y z
N LEU A 1 -19.21 0.76 26.95
CA LEU A 1 -19.57 0.57 25.53
C LEU A 1 -19.73 -0.93 25.30
N THR A 2 -20.59 -1.37 24.39
CA THR A 2 -20.61 -2.79 24.02
C THR A 2 -19.32 -3.13 23.25
N GLU A 3 -18.83 -4.37 23.30
CA GLU A 3 -17.60 -4.78 22.56
C GLU A 3 -17.68 -4.41 21.06
N GLU A 4 -18.89 -4.51 20.49
CA GLU A 4 -19.21 -4.14 19.12
C GLU A 4 -19.00 -2.63 18.82
N GLN A 5 -19.26 -1.75 19.81
CA GLN A 5 -19.05 -0.31 19.66
C GLN A 5 -17.57 0.09 19.74
N GLU A 6 -16.76 -0.63 20.53
CA GLU A 6 -15.31 -0.40 20.61
C GLU A 6 -14.59 -0.90 19.35
N GLU A 7 -15.07 -1.99 18.74
CA GLU A 7 -14.54 -2.52 17.49
C GLU A 7 -14.79 -1.57 16.31
N ASP A 8 -16.00 -1.02 16.20
CA ASP A 8 -16.36 -0.02 15.18
C ASP A 8 -15.51 1.26 15.27
N GLU A 9 -15.26 1.77 16.48
CA GLU A 9 -14.44 2.97 16.68
C GLU A 9 -12.96 2.71 16.33
N SER A 10 -12.45 1.51 16.65
CA SER A 10 -11.12 1.06 16.26
C SER A 10 -10.93 0.98 14.74
N VAL A 11 -11.91 0.41 14.04
CA VAL A 11 -11.90 0.27 12.57
C VAL A 11 -11.91 1.64 11.89
N LEU A 12 -12.78 2.56 12.33
CA LEU A 12 -12.82 3.93 11.80
C LEU A 12 -11.48 4.65 11.98
N SER A 13 -10.86 4.54 13.16
CA SER A 13 -9.54 5.11 13.42
C SER A 13 -8.44 4.53 12.50
N ALA A 14 -8.56 3.26 12.12
CA ALA A 14 -7.62 2.60 11.24
C ALA A 14 -7.73 3.12 9.80
N ILE A 15 -8.95 3.28 9.30
CA ILE A 15 -9.23 3.84 7.97
C ILE A 15 -8.73 5.28 7.87
N GLU A 16 -8.96 6.11 8.90
CA GLU A 16 -8.48 7.49 8.92
C GLU A 16 -6.94 7.56 8.84
N ARG A 17 -6.26 6.71 9.61
CA ARG A 17 -4.79 6.62 9.61
C ARG A 17 -4.24 6.17 8.26
N GLN A 18 -4.88 5.19 7.61
CA GLN A 18 -4.52 4.72 6.27
C GLN A 18 -4.76 5.82 5.21
N THR A 19 -5.87 6.55 5.32
CA THR A 19 -6.22 7.69 4.46
C THR A 19 -5.21 8.82 4.57
N GLU A 20 -4.79 9.15 5.79
CA GLU A 20 -3.78 10.17 6.01
C GLU A 20 -2.42 9.72 5.48
N ASN A 21 -2.03 8.46 5.74
CA ASN A 21 -0.76 7.91 5.26
C ASN A 21 -0.69 7.80 3.74
N SER A 22 -1.80 7.59 3.03
CA SER A 22 -1.82 7.59 1.56
C SER A 22 -1.64 8.99 0.96
N ARG A 23 -1.90 10.05 1.74
CA ARG A 23 -1.75 11.45 1.33
C ARG A 23 -0.42 12.07 1.72
N LYS A 24 0.26 11.53 2.73
CA LYS A 24 1.58 12.01 3.17
C LYS A 24 2.64 11.83 2.09
N GLY A 25 3.44 12.87 1.89
CA GLY A 25 4.60 12.83 1.00
C GLY A 25 5.72 11.94 1.54
N GLY A 26 6.55 11.41 0.64
CA GLY A 26 7.66 10.52 0.95
C GLY A 26 7.25 9.08 1.30
N THR A 27 5.99 8.71 1.07
CA THR A 27 5.45 7.38 1.36
C THR A 27 5.51 6.45 0.16
N ILE A 28 5.34 5.14 0.39
CA ILE A 28 5.23 4.16 -0.70
C ILE A 28 4.03 4.47 -1.61
N TRP A 29 2.96 5.06 -1.07
CA TRP A 29 1.77 5.47 -1.81
C TRP A 29 2.03 6.61 -2.78
N GLU A 30 2.81 7.61 -2.38
CA GLU A 30 3.20 8.68 -3.28
C GLU A 30 4.08 8.15 -4.42
N ALA A 31 5.06 7.28 -4.09
CA ALA A 31 5.93 6.67 -5.09
C ALA A 31 5.11 5.88 -6.12
N VAL A 32 4.17 5.06 -5.66
CA VAL A 32 3.24 4.32 -6.53
C VAL A 32 2.40 5.27 -7.39
N ARG A 33 1.74 6.27 -6.80
CA ARG A 33 0.87 7.21 -7.54
C ARG A 33 1.62 8.04 -8.58
N LYS A 34 2.88 8.37 -8.34
CA LYS A 34 3.72 9.17 -9.24
C LYS A 34 4.54 8.34 -10.23
N ALA A 35 4.45 7.02 -10.18
CA ALA A 35 5.33 6.11 -10.91
C ALA A 35 6.84 6.35 -10.62
N ASP A 36 7.18 6.70 -9.38
CA ASP A 36 8.55 6.94 -8.95
C ASP A 36 9.21 5.61 -8.53
N GLU A 37 9.76 4.90 -9.51
CA GLU A 37 10.43 3.61 -9.30
C GLU A 37 11.63 3.71 -8.35
N ALA A 38 12.39 4.81 -8.41
CA ALA A 38 13.56 5.00 -7.57
C ALA A 38 13.17 5.18 -6.10
N ALA A 39 12.15 6.01 -5.82
CA ALA A 39 11.62 6.17 -4.48
C ALA A 39 11.03 4.87 -3.94
N LEU A 40 10.28 4.11 -4.77
CA LEU A 40 9.74 2.81 -4.36
C LEU A 40 10.84 1.85 -3.92
N LYS A 41 11.88 1.69 -4.74
CA LYS A 41 13.01 0.80 -4.43
C LYS A 41 13.75 1.23 -3.16
N ARG A 42 13.99 2.53 -2.98
CA ARG A 42 14.62 3.08 -1.77
C ARG A 42 13.78 2.77 -0.52
N LEU A 43 12.48 3.08 -0.55
CA LEU A 43 11.58 2.87 0.58
C LEU A 43 11.44 1.39 0.96
N LEU A 44 11.45 0.49 -0.02
CA LEU A 44 11.44 -0.96 0.22
C LEU A 44 12.76 -1.49 0.77
N SER A 45 13.89 -0.90 0.36
CA SER A 45 15.21 -1.20 0.92
C SER A 45 15.32 -0.74 2.37
N GLU A 46 14.78 0.44 2.70
CA GLU A 46 14.82 1.00 4.06
C GLU A 46 13.85 0.25 5.00
N ASN A 47 12.67 -0.10 4.50
CA ASN A 47 11.67 -0.85 5.24
C ASN A 47 10.88 -1.81 4.32
N PRO A 48 11.24 -3.10 4.29
CA PRO A 48 10.55 -4.13 3.51
C PRO A 48 9.05 -4.25 3.77
N SER A 49 8.57 -3.91 4.97
CA SER A 49 7.14 -3.97 5.31
C SER A 49 6.28 -2.97 4.52
N ASN A 50 6.90 -1.99 3.86
CA ASN A 50 6.21 -1.07 2.96
C ASN A 50 5.52 -1.79 1.79
N ALA A 51 6.00 -2.97 1.38
CA ALA A 51 5.34 -3.78 0.37
C ALA A 51 3.94 -4.28 0.80
N ASP A 52 3.72 -4.40 2.11
CA ASP A 52 2.45 -4.81 2.73
C ASP A 52 1.59 -3.64 3.21
N ALA A 53 2.03 -2.39 3.01
CA ALA A 53 1.28 -1.22 3.44
C ALA A 53 -0.17 -1.30 2.97
N ARG A 54 -1.12 -0.95 3.84
CA ARG A 54 -2.56 -0.94 3.51
C ARG A 54 -3.06 0.47 3.28
N GLY A 55 -3.71 0.68 2.14
CA GLY A 55 -4.44 1.89 1.83
C GLY A 55 -5.84 1.87 2.45
N PRO A 56 -6.65 2.91 2.21
CA PRO A 56 -7.92 3.14 2.93
C PRO A 56 -8.99 2.07 2.76
N VAL A 57 -8.85 1.22 1.74
CA VAL A 57 -9.81 0.16 1.42
C VAL A 57 -9.16 -1.22 1.43
N GLY A 58 -8.00 -1.34 2.07
CA GLY A 58 -7.28 -2.60 2.25
C GLY A 58 -6.37 -2.97 1.09
N GLU A 59 -6.17 -2.08 0.12
CA GLU A 59 -5.27 -2.30 -0.99
C GLU A 59 -3.80 -2.29 -0.55
N CYS A 60 -2.97 -3.11 -1.17
CA CYS A 60 -1.50 -3.02 -1.11
C CYS A 60 -0.93 -2.23 -2.30
N PRO A 61 0.33 -1.74 -2.24
CA PRO A 61 1.01 -1.08 -3.36
C PRO A 61 0.86 -1.79 -4.70
N ILE A 62 0.99 -3.12 -4.73
CA ILE A 62 0.89 -3.90 -5.98
C ILE A 62 -0.47 -3.79 -6.66
N HIS A 63 -1.57 -3.69 -5.90
CA HIS A 63 -2.91 -3.51 -6.46
C HIS A 63 -3.01 -2.18 -7.21
N MET A 64 -2.46 -1.12 -6.62
CA MET A 64 -2.47 0.21 -7.21
C MET A 64 -1.55 0.31 -8.43
N LEU A 65 -0.41 -0.38 -8.43
CA LEU A 65 0.45 -0.48 -9.61
C LEU A 65 -0.29 -1.09 -10.80
N PHE A 66 -1.07 -2.15 -10.58
CA PHE A 66 -1.91 -2.73 -11.64
C PHE A 66 -3.08 -1.82 -12.03
N LEU A 67 -3.72 -1.14 -11.08
CA LEU A 67 -4.81 -0.20 -11.35
C LEU A 67 -4.35 0.97 -12.26
N TYR A 68 -3.18 1.54 -12.01
CA TYR A 68 -2.66 2.66 -12.81
C TYR A 68 -2.07 2.24 -14.16
N GLY A 69 -1.49 1.04 -14.24
CA GLY A 69 -1.28 0.32 -15.51
C GLY A 69 -0.34 0.95 -16.55
N THR A 70 0.48 1.95 -16.20
CA THR A 70 1.52 2.45 -17.14
C THR A 70 2.74 1.53 -17.19
N GLU A 71 3.59 1.68 -18.20
CA GLU A 71 4.81 0.88 -18.34
C GLU A 71 5.70 0.93 -17.08
N THR A 72 5.88 2.12 -16.50
CA THR A 72 6.64 2.29 -15.25
C THR A 72 5.97 1.57 -14.07
N HIS A 73 4.64 1.65 -13.94
CA HIS A 73 3.93 0.92 -12.89
C HIS A 73 4.07 -0.60 -13.06
N LEU A 74 4.04 -1.10 -14.30
CA LEU A 74 4.26 -2.52 -14.59
C LEU A 74 5.68 -2.96 -14.25
N ASN A 75 6.70 -2.12 -14.48
CA ASN A 75 8.08 -2.41 -14.05
C ASN A 75 8.21 -2.43 -12.53
N MET A 76 7.57 -1.50 -11.83
CA MET A 76 7.48 -1.52 -10.37
C MET A 76 6.74 -2.76 -9.85
N ALA A 77 5.66 -3.18 -10.53
CA ALA A 77 4.92 -4.39 -10.17
C ALA A 77 5.78 -5.64 -10.36
N ARG A 78 6.52 -5.74 -11.48
CA ARG A 78 7.51 -6.81 -11.70
C ARG A 78 8.56 -6.83 -10.59
N TYR A 79 9.06 -5.67 -10.18
CA TYR A 79 10.00 -5.58 -9.07
C TYR A 79 9.40 -6.14 -7.77
N LEU A 80 8.14 -5.81 -7.45
CA LEU A 80 7.45 -6.38 -6.29
C LEU A 80 7.24 -7.90 -6.42
N ILE A 81 6.85 -8.40 -7.58
CA ILE A 81 6.67 -9.85 -7.81
C ILE A 81 7.98 -10.61 -7.58
N ILE A 82 9.10 -10.07 -8.04
CA ILE A 82 10.41 -10.73 -7.94
C ILE A 82 10.93 -10.71 -6.49
N ASN A 83 10.78 -9.60 -5.77
CA ASN A 83 11.43 -9.40 -4.47
C ASN A 83 10.49 -9.62 -3.27
N PHE A 84 9.18 -9.47 -3.49
CA PHE A 84 8.11 -9.58 -2.50
C PHE A 84 6.94 -10.42 -3.06
N PRO A 85 7.19 -11.68 -3.48
CA PRO A 85 6.19 -12.49 -4.19
C PRO A 85 4.93 -12.73 -3.37
N TYR A 86 4.99 -12.68 -2.04
CA TYR A 86 3.81 -12.81 -1.17
C TYR A 86 2.74 -11.74 -1.44
N THR A 87 3.13 -10.57 -2.00
CA THR A 87 2.19 -9.47 -2.26
C THR A 87 1.12 -9.84 -3.28
N ILE A 88 1.37 -10.82 -4.16
CA ILE A 88 0.40 -11.25 -5.18
C ILE A 88 -0.79 -12.03 -4.58
N THR A 89 -0.60 -12.64 -3.41
CA THR A 89 -1.64 -13.40 -2.71
C THR A 89 -2.36 -12.58 -1.66
N GLN A 90 -1.93 -11.32 -1.45
CA GLN A 90 -2.61 -10.42 -0.53
C GLN A 90 -3.97 -10.07 -1.12
N ILE A 91 -5.03 -10.41 -0.38
CA ILE A 91 -6.39 -10.11 -0.77
C ILE A 91 -6.75 -8.68 -0.39
N TYR A 92 -7.56 -8.06 -1.26
CA TYR A 92 -8.20 -6.77 -1.05
C TYR A 92 -9.35 -6.91 -0.05
N ASN A 93 -9.07 -7.22 1.22
CA ASN A 93 -10.11 -7.35 2.24
C ASN A 93 -9.80 -6.51 3.49
N LYS A 94 -10.76 -5.61 3.73
CA LYS A 94 -11.14 -4.77 4.90
C LYS A 94 -10.13 -4.60 6.02
#